data_AF-A0A7W4K031-F1
#
_entry.id   AF-A0A7W4K031-F1
#
_cell.length_a   1.000
_cell.length_b   1.000
_cell.length_c   1.000
_cell.angle_alpha   90.00
_cell.angle_beta   90.00
_cell.angle_gamma   90.00
#
_symmetry.space_group_name_H-M   'P 1'
#
loop_
_entity.id
_entity.type
_entity.pdbx_description
1 polymer ?
#
loop_
_entity_poly.entity_id
_entity_poly.type
_entity_poly.pdbx_seq_one_letter_code
_entity_poly.pdbx_strand_id
1 'polypeptide(L)'
;MGLLRTDIWRTGILSCPMSEILTHGDVAGLPVTWLPDPGPFRFLADPFGLWRDDRLYLFVEAYDYRVRIGRIDVFVFDRGMRLLEVRPVLSEPWHLSYPVVIAEGDEIYLLPEAYRSGRLTLYRAVSFPDRWERVPEFVFPEAAIDASPVHIEGRWWMFYSPSGGSGEDRQSLLHVAWADRLRGPWHPHPGNPVRRDRRSARPGGTPLLVDGRVILPTQDCTGTYGGAIVPLTVTDLATTHFAAQAGGPIVAASEWAPYTDGLHTLSAAGEVTLVDAKRISRSPRRIAIELDRLGRRMVGRGAGG
;
A
#
# COMPACT_ATOMS: atom_id res chain seq x y z
N MET A 1 -2.75 -6.52 -19.54
CA MET A 1 -3.95 -5.66 -19.46
C MET A 1 -4.45 -5.39 -20.87
N GLY A 2 -5.71 -5.71 -21.20
CA GLY A 2 -6.28 -5.39 -22.52
C GLY A 2 -6.43 -3.88 -22.72
N LEU A 3 -6.32 -3.39 -23.96
CA LEU A 3 -6.30 -1.95 -24.30
C LEU A 3 -7.52 -1.15 -23.81
N LEU A 4 -8.62 -1.82 -23.44
CA LEU A 4 -9.84 -1.20 -22.96
C LEU A 4 -9.98 -1.21 -21.43
N ARG A 5 -9.20 -2.04 -20.73
CA ARG A 5 -9.34 -2.27 -19.29
C ARG A 5 -8.54 -1.22 -18.50
N THR A 6 -9.21 -0.52 -17.60
CA THR A 6 -8.60 0.41 -16.66
C THR A 6 -9.08 0.09 -15.26
N ASP A 7 -8.15 -0.22 -14.36
CA ASP A 7 -8.47 -0.45 -12.96
C ASP A 7 -8.50 0.93 -12.27
N ILE A 8 -9.63 1.29 -11.68
CA ILE A 8 -9.82 2.55 -10.96
C ILE A 8 -10.04 2.22 -9.50
N TRP A 9 -9.14 2.70 -8.65
CA TRP A 9 -9.23 2.55 -7.20
C TRP A 9 -9.88 3.76 -6.56
N ARG A 10 -10.51 3.54 -5.40
CA ARG A 10 -11.08 4.58 -4.57
C ARG A 10 -10.80 4.28 -3.11
N THR A 11 -10.14 5.19 -2.44
CA THR A 11 -9.86 5.13 -1.01
C THR A 11 -11.08 5.51 -0.15
N GLY A 12 -11.30 4.78 0.93
CA GLY A 12 -12.29 5.04 1.96
C GLY A 12 -11.75 4.87 3.38
N ILE A 13 -12.45 5.48 4.33
CA ILE A 13 -12.19 5.40 5.77
C ILE A 13 -13.37 4.71 6.42
N LEU A 14 -13.15 3.51 6.96
CA LEU A 14 -14.13 2.76 7.75
C LEU A 14 -14.09 3.23 9.19
N SER A 15 -15.25 3.55 9.76
CA SER A 15 -15.39 3.98 11.16
C SER A 15 -15.36 2.78 12.12
N CYS A 16 -14.32 1.96 12.02
CA CYS A 16 -14.13 0.72 12.76
C CYS A 16 -12.62 0.42 12.86
N PRO A 17 -12.11 0.03 14.03
CA PRO A 17 -10.72 -0.43 14.18
C PRO A 17 -10.45 -1.68 13.34
N MET A 18 -9.25 -1.76 12.77
CA MET A 18 -8.92 -2.84 11.84
C MET A 18 -8.91 -4.23 12.50
N SER A 19 -8.62 -4.31 13.80
CA SER A 19 -8.70 -5.54 14.57
C SER A 19 -10.10 -6.15 14.54
N GLU A 20 -11.16 -5.34 14.61
CA GLU A 20 -12.53 -5.83 14.54
C GLU A 20 -12.85 -6.40 13.15
N ILE A 21 -12.42 -5.73 12.08
CA ILE A 21 -12.58 -6.24 10.71
C ILE A 21 -11.86 -7.58 10.55
N LEU A 22 -10.64 -7.70 11.07
CA LEU A 22 -9.86 -8.94 11.00
C LEU A 22 -10.50 -10.08 11.81
N THR A 23 -11.14 -9.78 12.95
CA THR A 23 -11.86 -10.76 13.76
C THR A 23 -13.15 -11.23 13.09
N HIS A 24 -13.94 -10.32 12.53
CA HIS A 24 -15.21 -10.65 11.88
C HIS A 24 -15.04 -11.23 10.47
N GLY A 25 -13.97 -10.83 9.77
CA GLY A 25 -13.66 -11.29 8.41
C GLY A 25 -14.51 -10.65 7.31
N ASP A 26 -15.10 -9.48 7.54
CA ASP A 26 -15.94 -8.77 6.56
C ASP A 26 -15.93 -7.25 6.83
N VAL A 27 -16.28 -6.49 5.80
CA VAL A 27 -16.45 -5.03 5.78
C VAL A 27 -17.88 -4.61 5.45
N ALA A 28 -18.80 -5.55 5.17
CA ALA A 28 -20.20 -5.26 4.88
C ALA A 28 -20.91 -4.53 6.03
N GLY A 29 -21.80 -3.60 5.67
CA GLY A 29 -22.55 -2.78 6.63
C GLY A 29 -21.74 -1.72 7.39
N LEU A 30 -20.40 -1.69 7.27
CA LEU A 30 -19.58 -0.70 7.96
C LEU A 30 -19.72 0.69 7.31
N PRO A 31 -19.92 1.77 8.10
CA PRO A 31 -19.93 3.13 7.58
C PRO A 31 -18.58 3.50 6.97
N VAL A 32 -18.62 3.99 5.73
CA VAL A 32 -17.43 4.38 4.96
C VAL A 32 -17.50 5.86 4.56
N THR A 33 -16.44 6.60 4.87
CA THR A 33 -16.19 7.95 4.34
C THR A 33 -15.26 7.84 3.15
N TRP A 34 -15.78 8.01 1.95
CA TRP A 34 -14.99 7.97 0.72
C TRP A 34 -14.24 9.28 0.47
N LEU A 35 -13.00 9.17 0.00
CA LEU A 35 -12.25 10.34 -0.46
C LEU A 35 -12.91 10.96 -1.72
N PRO A 36 -12.66 12.26 -1.97
CA PRO A 36 -13.12 12.94 -3.19
C PRO A 36 -12.66 12.22 -4.46
N ASP A 37 -13.50 12.23 -5.50
CA ASP A 37 -13.14 11.68 -6.81
C ASP A 37 -12.01 12.54 -7.44
N PRO A 38 -10.82 11.98 -7.72
CA PRO A 38 -9.71 12.73 -8.31
C PRO A 38 -9.96 13.09 -9.79
N GLY A 39 -11.06 12.59 -10.38
CA GLY A 39 -11.48 12.84 -11.74
C GLY A 39 -11.14 11.69 -12.70
N PRO A 40 -11.48 11.83 -13.98
CA PRO A 40 -11.36 10.74 -14.95
C PRO A 40 -9.90 10.32 -15.14
N PHE A 41 -9.70 8.99 -15.20
CA PHE A 41 -8.39 8.36 -15.39
C PHE A 41 -7.36 8.68 -14.30
N ARG A 42 -7.86 9.06 -13.13
CA ARG A 42 -7.07 9.16 -11.90
C ARG A 42 -7.65 8.22 -10.86
N PHE A 43 -6.83 7.85 -9.89
CA PHE A 43 -7.28 7.11 -8.73
C PHE A 43 -6.45 7.50 -7.50
N LEU A 44 -7.03 7.19 -6.34
CA LEU A 44 -6.37 7.21 -5.04
C LEU A 44 -6.37 5.76 -4.53
N ALA A 45 -5.21 5.24 -4.16
CA ALA A 45 -5.02 3.85 -3.72
C ALA A 45 -4.00 3.76 -2.58
N ASP A 46 -3.83 2.56 -2.04
CA ASP A 46 -2.87 2.21 -1.00
C ASP A 46 -2.89 3.16 0.21
N PRO A 47 -4.03 3.36 0.89
CA PRO A 47 -4.06 4.30 1.99
C PRO A 47 -3.31 3.80 3.22
N PHE A 48 -2.55 4.71 3.82
CA PHE A 48 -1.92 4.56 5.14
C PHE A 48 -2.15 5.83 5.94
N GLY A 49 -2.20 5.74 7.27
CA GLY A 49 -2.42 6.94 8.05
C GLY A 49 -2.03 6.85 9.50
N LEU A 50 -1.93 8.02 10.10
CA LEU A 50 -1.62 8.19 11.51
C LEU A 50 -2.46 9.30 12.12
N TRP A 51 -2.76 9.14 13.40
CA TRP A 51 -3.35 10.21 14.21
C TRP A 51 -2.25 11.05 14.86
N ARG A 52 -2.36 12.38 14.75
CA ARG A 52 -1.50 13.34 15.44
C ARG A 52 -2.26 14.64 15.66
N ASP A 53 -2.16 15.22 16.85
CA ASP A 53 -2.80 16.49 17.21
C ASP A 53 -4.31 16.53 16.86
N ASP A 54 -5.04 15.48 17.24
CA ASP A 54 -6.48 15.28 16.97
C ASP A 54 -6.88 15.28 15.48
N ARG A 55 -5.92 15.01 14.60
CA ARG A 55 -6.13 14.90 13.15
C ARG A 55 -5.67 13.56 12.62
N LEU A 56 -6.40 13.06 11.64
CA LEU A 56 -5.98 11.92 10.84
C LEU A 56 -5.24 12.43 9.60
N TYR A 57 -3.98 12.03 9.46
CA TYR A 57 -3.18 12.24 8.26
C TYR A 57 -3.21 10.96 7.43
N LEU A 58 -3.85 11.00 6.26
CA LEU A 58 -4.07 9.87 5.39
C LEU A 58 -3.24 10.07 4.10
N PHE A 59 -2.23 9.24 3.91
CA PHE A 59 -1.35 9.22 2.75
C PHE A 59 -1.84 8.21 1.73
N VAL A 60 -1.84 8.57 0.45
CA VAL A 60 -2.29 7.72 -0.66
C VAL A 60 -1.36 7.79 -1.84
N GLU A 61 -1.36 6.73 -2.66
CA GLU A 61 -0.94 6.83 -4.05
C GLU A 61 -1.95 7.69 -4.83
N ALA A 62 -1.51 8.84 -5.32
CA ALA A 62 -2.23 9.62 -6.32
C ALA A 62 -1.69 9.30 -7.72
N TYR A 63 -2.47 8.57 -8.51
CA TYR A 63 -2.08 8.13 -9.84
C TYR A 63 -2.87 8.82 -10.95
N ASP A 64 -2.18 9.12 -12.06
CA ASP A 64 -2.81 9.63 -13.28
C ASP A 64 -2.34 8.82 -14.50
N TYR A 65 -3.28 8.14 -15.17
CA TYR A 65 -3.00 7.29 -16.33
C TYR A 65 -2.39 8.02 -17.53
N ARG A 66 -2.51 9.35 -17.60
CA ARG A 66 -1.91 10.16 -18.67
C ARG A 66 -0.38 10.23 -18.54
N VAL A 67 0.13 10.35 -17.30
CA VAL A 67 1.58 10.40 -17.02
C VAL A 67 2.14 9.03 -16.61
N ARG A 68 1.29 8.16 -16.05
CA ARG A 68 1.63 6.82 -15.54
C ARG A 68 2.71 6.81 -14.45
N ILE A 69 2.72 7.84 -13.61
CA ILE A 69 3.57 7.97 -12.43
C ILE A 69 2.62 8.26 -11.27
N GLY A 70 2.81 7.52 -10.18
CA GLY A 70 2.13 7.72 -8.91
C GLY A 70 3.00 8.61 -8.05
N ARG A 71 2.37 9.53 -7.33
CA ARG A 71 3.00 10.35 -6.29
C ARG A 71 2.27 10.13 -4.98
N ILE A 72 2.84 10.61 -3.88
CA ILE A 72 2.16 10.53 -2.58
C ILE A 72 1.48 11.86 -2.27
N ASP A 73 0.17 11.81 -2.07
CA ASP A 73 -0.65 12.92 -1.58
C ASP A 73 -1.08 12.62 -0.14
N VAL A 74 -1.26 13.66 0.68
CA VAL A 74 -1.85 13.56 2.02
C VAL A 74 -3.21 14.25 2.04
N PHE A 75 -4.16 13.62 2.74
CA PHE A 75 -5.46 14.15 3.10
C PHE A 75 -5.53 14.27 4.61
N VAL A 76 -5.92 15.44 5.12
CA VAL A 76 -5.98 15.71 6.56
C VAL A 76 -7.43 15.84 6.98
N PHE A 77 -7.85 15.05 7.96
CA PHE A 77 -9.21 15.05 8.50
C PHE A 77 -9.23 15.45 9.97
N ASP A 78 -10.31 16.09 10.42
CA ASP A 78 -10.61 16.22 11.85
C ASP A 78 -11.24 14.92 12.40
N ARG A 79 -11.48 14.88 13.72
CA ARG A 79 -12.14 13.74 14.40
C ARG A 79 -13.52 13.40 13.84
N GLY A 80 -14.21 14.35 13.22
CA GLY A 80 -15.52 14.15 12.59
C GLY A 80 -15.44 13.62 11.15
N MET A 81 -14.25 13.20 10.70
CA MET A 81 -13.98 12.79 9.32
C MET A 81 -14.27 13.89 8.29
N ARG A 82 -14.23 15.17 8.71
CA ARG A 82 -14.32 16.28 7.77
C ARG A 82 -12.93 16.58 7.20
N LEU A 83 -12.86 16.61 5.88
CA LEU A 83 -11.63 16.94 5.16
C LEU A 83 -11.25 18.40 5.41
N LEU A 84 -10.05 18.61 5.94
CA LEU A 84 -9.47 19.92 6.21
C LEU A 84 -8.53 20.36 5.09
N GLU A 85 -7.75 19.41 4.55
CA GLU A 85 -6.65 19.73 3.65
C GLU A 85 -6.27 18.59 2.72
N VAL A 86 -5.77 18.92 1.53
CA VAL A 86 -5.19 17.98 0.57
C VAL A 86 -3.94 18.60 -0.05
N ARG A 87 -2.82 17.88 -0.07
CA ARG A 87 -1.61 18.33 -0.78
C ARG A 87 -0.71 17.17 -1.23
N PRO A 88 0.08 17.33 -2.30
CA PRO A 88 1.19 16.42 -2.58
C PRO A 88 2.29 16.57 -1.54
N VAL A 89 2.91 15.46 -1.14
CA VAL A 89 3.98 15.43 -0.11
C VAL A 89 5.25 14.75 -0.58
N LEU A 90 5.16 13.88 -1.59
CA LEU A 90 6.35 13.25 -2.19
C LEU A 90 6.11 12.98 -3.67
N SER A 91 7.04 13.41 -4.51
CA SER A 91 7.02 13.16 -5.96
C SER A 91 8.43 12.86 -6.43
N GLU A 92 8.56 11.84 -7.27
CA GLU A 92 9.85 11.38 -7.81
C GLU A 92 9.72 11.13 -9.33
N PRO A 93 10.84 11.00 -10.07
CA PRO A 93 10.81 10.63 -11.49
C PRO A 93 10.29 9.21 -11.75
N TRP A 94 10.17 8.39 -10.71
CA TRP A 94 9.60 7.05 -10.74
C TRP A 94 8.27 7.00 -9.99
N HIS A 95 7.53 5.92 -10.20
CA HIS A 95 6.24 5.69 -9.56
C HIS A 95 6.43 5.38 -8.06
N LEU A 96 5.66 6.08 -7.24
CA LEU A 96 5.52 5.86 -5.80
C LEU A 96 4.10 5.34 -5.52
N SER A 97 4.00 4.36 -4.64
CA SER A 97 2.74 3.79 -4.12
C SER A 97 2.96 3.30 -2.68
N TYR A 98 1.97 2.64 -2.07
CA TYR A 98 2.10 2.01 -0.75
C TYR A 98 2.84 2.85 0.33
N PRO A 99 2.39 4.09 0.61
CA PRO A 99 3.09 5.06 1.46
C PRO A 99 2.97 4.75 2.97
N VAL A 100 3.58 3.66 3.44
CA VAL A 100 3.53 3.32 4.87
C VAL A 100 4.10 4.47 5.70
N VAL A 101 3.31 4.95 6.66
CA VAL A 101 3.71 6.02 7.58
C VAL A 101 3.90 5.45 8.98
N ILE A 102 5.02 5.79 9.62
CA ILE A 102 5.48 5.15 10.85
C ILE A 102 5.85 6.23 11.86
N ALA A 103 5.32 6.14 13.08
CA ALA A 103 5.76 6.98 14.20
C ALA A 103 6.73 6.18 15.08
N GLU A 104 7.92 6.73 15.34
CA GLU A 104 8.91 6.16 16.27
C GLU A 104 9.41 7.28 17.19
N GLY A 105 8.88 7.30 18.42
CA GLY A 105 9.06 8.44 19.32
C GLY A 105 8.40 9.71 18.74
N ASP A 106 9.15 10.81 18.71
CA ASP A 106 8.66 12.08 18.14
C ASP A 106 8.82 12.16 16.61
N GLU A 107 9.63 11.27 16.03
CA GLU A 107 9.95 11.24 14.61
C GLU A 107 8.86 10.52 13.81
N ILE A 108 8.61 11.01 12.60
CA ILE A 108 7.71 10.37 11.64
C ILE A 108 8.50 9.99 10.40
N TYR A 109 8.28 8.78 9.93
CA TYR A 109 8.88 8.23 8.73
C TYR A 109 7.82 7.89 7.68
N LEU A 110 8.23 7.94 6.41
CA LEU A 110 7.46 7.52 5.26
C LEU A 110 8.28 6.49 4.46
N LEU A 111 7.68 5.34 4.18
CA LEU A 111 8.31 4.22 3.48
C LEU A 111 7.45 3.82 2.28
N PRO A 112 7.50 4.57 1.17
CA PRO A 112 6.72 4.26 -0.03
C PRO A 112 7.31 3.08 -0.80
N GLU A 113 6.47 2.31 -1.46
CA GLU A 113 6.92 1.43 -2.55
C GLU A 113 7.47 2.30 -3.68
N ALA A 114 8.67 1.93 -4.15
CA ALA A 114 9.33 2.58 -5.27
C ALA A 114 10.20 1.60 -6.05
N TYR A 115 9.76 0.36 -6.30
CA TYR A 115 10.65 -0.71 -6.79
C TYR A 115 11.39 -0.36 -8.09
N ARG A 116 10.80 0.49 -8.95
CA ARG A 116 11.41 0.98 -10.19
C ARG A 116 12.61 1.92 -9.97
N SER A 117 12.78 2.45 -8.77
CA SER A 117 13.99 3.20 -8.37
C SER A 117 15.19 2.29 -8.13
N GLY A 118 14.97 0.97 -8.02
CA GLY A 118 16.00 -0.02 -7.72
C GLY A 118 16.31 -0.18 -6.23
N ARG A 119 15.62 0.53 -5.33
CA ARG A 119 15.81 0.40 -3.87
C ARG A 119 14.50 0.65 -3.10
N LEU A 120 14.44 0.17 -1.86
CA LEU A 120 13.50 0.67 -0.85
C LEU A 120 14.12 1.90 -0.16
N THR A 121 13.35 2.97 0.04
CA THR A 121 13.87 4.22 0.64
C THR A 121 13.00 4.64 1.81
N LEU A 122 13.60 4.79 2.99
CA LEU A 122 12.97 5.40 4.15
C LEU A 122 13.18 6.92 4.09
N TYR A 123 12.10 7.67 4.30
CA TYR A 123 12.13 9.12 4.44
C TYR A 123 11.78 9.50 5.87
N ARG A 124 12.36 10.57 6.38
CA ARG A 124 12.05 11.18 7.68
C ARG A 124 11.40 12.55 7.46
N ALA A 125 10.38 12.86 8.24
CA ALA A 125 9.75 14.17 8.21
C ALA A 125 10.69 15.22 8.82
N VAL A 126 11.04 16.23 8.04
CA VAL A 126 11.75 17.42 8.56
C VAL A 126 10.73 18.49 8.98
N SER A 127 9.57 18.51 8.33
CA SER A 127 8.39 19.26 8.73
C SER A 127 7.18 18.42 8.33
N PHE A 128 6.52 17.82 9.32
CA PHE A 128 5.36 16.97 9.06
C PHE A 128 4.13 17.83 8.73
N PRO A 129 3.30 17.48 7.71
CA PRO A 129 3.35 16.25 6.90
C PRO A 129 4.04 16.37 5.54
N ASP A 130 4.62 17.52 5.19
CA ASP A 130 4.88 17.87 3.79
C ASP A 130 6.34 17.93 3.36
N ARG A 131 7.29 18.02 4.28
CA ARG A 131 8.72 18.03 3.96
C ARG A 131 9.43 16.79 4.48
N TRP A 132 9.99 16.02 3.54
CA TRP A 132 10.63 14.74 3.79
C TRP A 132 12.08 14.76 3.29
N GLU A 133 12.97 14.06 4.00
CA GLU A 133 14.34 13.80 3.56
C GLU A 133 14.65 12.30 3.63
N ARG A 134 15.50 11.81 2.73
CA ARG A 134 15.92 10.40 2.75
C ARG A 134 16.78 10.15 3.98
N VAL A 135 16.57 9.02 4.65
CA VAL A 135 17.40 8.55 5.76
C VAL A 135 18.65 7.87 5.19
N PRO A 136 19.85 8.48 5.24
CA PRO A 136 21.03 7.95 4.54
C PRO A 136 21.50 6.59 5.07
N GLU A 137 21.30 6.32 6.37
CA GLU A 137 21.69 5.06 7.01
C GLU A 137 20.73 3.91 6.73
N PHE A 138 19.54 4.17 6.17
CA PHE A 138 18.59 3.12 5.81
C PHE A 138 19.07 2.39 4.56
N VAL A 139 19.56 1.17 4.75
CA VAL A 139 19.94 0.25 3.69
C VAL A 139 19.09 -1.00 3.78
N PHE A 140 18.26 -1.21 2.76
CA PHE A 140 17.50 -2.45 2.58
C PHE A 140 18.17 -3.33 1.51
N PRO A 141 18.22 -4.66 1.67
CA PRO A 141 18.98 -5.55 0.78
C PRO A 141 18.56 -5.55 -0.69
N GLU A 142 17.32 -5.17 -0.99
CA GLU A 142 16.76 -5.14 -2.35
C GLU A 142 15.68 -4.05 -2.50
N ALA A 143 15.22 -3.80 -3.72
CA ALA A 143 13.94 -3.12 -3.89
C ALA A 143 12.80 -4.03 -3.40
N ALA A 144 11.92 -3.47 -2.58
CA ALA A 144 10.76 -4.16 -2.03
C ALA A 144 9.47 -3.63 -2.63
N ILE A 145 8.50 -4.52 -2.84
CA ILE A 145 7.13 -4.24 -3.26
C ILE A 145 6.23 -4.41 -2.04
N ASP A 146 5.34 -3.45 -1.82
CA ASP A 146 4.40 -3.36 -0.69
C ASP A 146 5.09 -3.68 0.64
N ALA A 147 6.14 -2.92 0.97
CA ALA A 147 6.92 -3.14 2.18
C ALA A 147 6.10 -2.78 3.44
N SER A 148 5.76 -3.77 4.24
CA SER A 148 4.89 -3.67 5.42
C SER A 148 5.68 -3.93 6.71
N PRO A 149 6.23 -2.89 7.35
CA PRO A 149 6.97 -3.01 8.59
C PRO A 149 6.06 -3.17 9.81
N VAL A 150 6.54 -3.88 10.84
CA VAL A 150 5.90 -3.96 12.16
C VAL A 150 6.97 -4.14 13.24
N HIS A 151 6.75 -3.53 14.40
CA HIS A 151 7.62 -3.66 15.56
C HIS A 151 6.98 -4.57 16.61
N ILE A 152 7.65 -5.68 16.94
CA ILE A 152 7.15 -6.73 17.84
C ILE A 152 8.28 -7.15 18.77
N GLU A 153 8.01 -7.15 20.08
CA GLU A 153 8.95 -7.67 21.09
C GLU A 153 10.37 -7.10 20.99
N GLY A 154 10.49 -5.81 20.65
CA GLY A 154 11.79 -5.12 20.53
C GLY A 154 12.51 -5.36 19.19
N ARG A 155 11.85 -5.95 18.21
CA ARG A 155 12.39 -6.21 16.87
C ARG A 155 11.49 -5.67 15.78
N TRP A 156 12.10 -5.08 14.77
CA TRP A 156 11.43 -4.73 13.52
C TRP A 156 11.42 -5.92 12.58
N TRP A 157 10.26 -6.14 11.98
CA TRP A 157 10.02 -7.09 10.90
C TRP A 157 9.55 -6.33 9.67
N MET A 158 9.97 -6.77 8.48
CA MET A 158 9.52 -6.24 7.19
C MET A 158 8.92 -7.40 6.39
N PHE A 159 7.63 -7.32 6.09
CA PHE A 159 6.98 -8.21 5.13
C PHE A 159 6.95 -7.53 3.77
N TYR A 160 7.36 -8.21 2.71
CA TYR A 160 7.42 -7.59 1.38
C TYR A 160 7.38 -8.63 0.26
N SER A 161 6.96 -8.22 -0.93
CA SER A 161 7.20 -8.99 -2.15
C SER A 161 8.54 -8.59 -2.79
N PRO A 162 9.36 -9.55 -3.28
CA PRO A 162 10.61 -9.23 -3.94
C PRO A 162 10.36 -8.51 -5.26
N SER A 163 11.23 -7.55 -5.60
CA SER A 163 11.14 -6.82 -6.88
C SER A 163 11.70 -7.61 -8.07
N GLY A 164 12.61 -8.55 -7.79
CA GLY A 164 13.21 -9.46 -8.76
C GLY A 164 12.22 -10.49 -9.32
N GLY A 165 12.62 -11.15 -10.40
CA GLY A 165 11.81 -12.20 -11.03
C GLY A 165 10.70 -11.69 -11.95
N SER A 166 9.74 -12.58 -12.21
CA SER A 166 8.60 -12.38 -13.09
C SER A 166 7.51 -11.50 -12.45
N GLY A 167 6.54 -11.04 -13.25
CA GLY A 167 5.36 -10.37 -12.70
C GLY A 167 4.52 -11.27 -11.79
N GLU A 168 4.62 -12.58 -11.96
CA GLU A 168 3.96 -13.57 -11.10
C GLU A 168 4.66 -13.70 -9.74
N ASP A 169 6.00 -13.65 -9.72
CA ASP A 169 6.77 -13.68 -8.48
C ASP A 169 6.38 -12.51 -7.55
N ARG A 170 6.20 -11.32 -8.13
CA ARG A 170 5.76 -10.11 -7.41
C ARG A 170 4.34 -10.19 -6.84
N GLN A 171 3.56 -11.21 -7.20
CA GLN A 171 2.21 -11.44 -6.69
C GLN A 171 2.09 -12.74 -5.88
N SER A 172 3.13 -13.57 -5.88
CA SER A 172 3.07 -14.92 -5.31
C SER A 172 4.11 -15.17 -4.24
N LEU A 173 5.13 -14.32 -4.10
CA LEU A 173 6.21 -14.50 -3.13
C LEU A 173 6.10 -13.50 -1.98
N LEU A 174 6.23 -14.02 -0.75
CA LEU A 174 6.42 -13.24 0.46
C LEU A 174 7.84 -13.47 0.96
N HIS A 175 8.57 -12.38 1.11
CA HIS A 175 9.84 -12.31 1.81
C HIS A 175 9.64 -11.64 3.17
N VAL A 176 10.51 -12.00 4.11
CA VAL A 176 10.62 -11.40 5.43
C VAL A 176 12.05 -10.91 5.63
N ALA A 177 12.22 -9.77 6.29
CA ALA A 177 13.49 -9.32 6.83
C ALA A 177 13.29 -8.82 8.26
N TRP A 178 14.37 -8.72 9.03
CA TRP A 178 14.32 -8.22 10.40
C TRP A 178 15.47 -7.26 10.70
N ALA A 179 15.28 -6.39 11.69
CA ALA A 179 16.28 -5.45 12.19
C ALA A 179 16.00 -5.12 13.66
N ASP A 180 17.02 -4.69 14.39
CA ASP A 180 16.83 -4.20 15.77
C ASP A 180 16.33 -2.73 15.80
N ARG A 181 16.41 -2.03 14.66
CA ARG A 181 15.96 -0.63 14.49
C ARG A 181 15.30 -0.48 13.13
N LEU A 182 14.33 0.43 13.00
CA LEU A 182 13.66 0.73 11.73
C LEU A 182 14.66 1.08 10.61
N ARG A 183 15.73 1.79 10.99
CA ARG A 183 16.81 2.24 10.10
C ARG A 183 17.78 1.13 9.69
N GLY A 184 17.63 -0.08 10.22
CA GLY A 184 18.52 -1.20 9.97
C GLY A 184 19.68 -1.31 10.97
N PRO A 185 20.68 -2.16 10.68
CA PRO A 185 20.82 -2.96 9.46
C PRO A 185 19.69 -4.00 9.32
N TRP A 186 19.20 -4.17 8.09
CA TRP A 186 18.16 -5.15 7.78
C TRP A 186 18.77 -6.48 7.33
N HIS A 187 18.28 -7.57 7.92
CA HIS A 187 18.72 -8.94 7.66
C HIS A 187 17.60 -9.73 6.97
N PRO A 188 17.79 -10.18 5.72
CA PRO A 188 16.83 -11.09 5.08
C PRO A 188 16.65 -12.36 5.90
N HIS A 189 15.41 -12.82 6.01
CA HIS A 189 15.12 -14.11 6.62
C HIS A 189 15.73 -15.24 5.76
N PRO A 190 16.47 -16.20 6.35
CA PRO A 190 17.18 -17.24 5.60
C PRO A 190 16.24 -18.19 4.84
N GLY A 191 14.98 -18.29 5.28
CA GLY A 191 13.93 -19.05 4.61
C GLY A 191 13.22 -18.33 3.46
N ASN A 192 13.72 -17.17 2.99
CA ASN A 192 13.08 -16.45 1.89
C ASN A 192 13.13 -17.23 0.55
N PRO A 193 12.04 -17.24 -0.24
CA PRO A 193 10.71 -16.75 0.12
C PRO A 193 10.04 -17.65 1.15
N VAL A 194 9.50 -17.05 2.21
CA VAL A 194 8.86 -17.78 3.31
C VAL A 194 7.44 -18.27 2.94
N ARG A 195 6.86 -17.72 1.87
CA ARG A 195 5.58 -18.18 1.31
C ARG A 195 5.57 -18.05 -0.21
N ARG A 196 4.97 -19.04 -0.89
CA ARG A 196 4.67 -19.03 -2.33
C ARG A 196 3.19 -19.32 -2.56
N ASP A 197 2.36 -18.28 -2.66
CA ASP A 197 0.92 -18.41 -2.87
C ASP A 197 0.31 -17.09 -3.40
N ARG A 198 -0.24 -17.12 -4.62
CA ARG A 198 -0.90 -15.95 -5.24
C ARG A 198 -2.14 -15.46 -4.49
N ARG A 199 -2.68 -16.26 -3.57
CA ARG A 199 -3.85 -15.89 -2.75
C ARG A 199 -3.49 -15.09 -1.50
N SER A 200 -2.24 -15.15 -1.05
CA SER A 200 -1.92 -14.73 0.33
C SER A 200 -0.44 -14.42 0.57
N ALA A 201 0.30 -14.02 -0.46
CA ALA A 201 1.73 -13.71 -0.34
C ALA A 201 2.03 -12.21 -0.47
N ARG A 202 1.38 -11.52 -1.40
CA ARG A 202 1.63 -10.09 -1.62
C ARG A 202 1.04 -9.27 -0.46
N PRO A 203 1.81 -8.43 0.25
CA PRO A 203 1.25 -7.61 1.31
C PRO A 203 0.15 -6.67 0.81
N GLY A 204 -0.84 -6.43 1.67
CA GLY A 204 -2.06 -5.69 1.35
C GLY A 204 -2.48 -4.78 2.50
N GLY A 205 -1.55 -4.35 3.35
CA GLY A 205 -1.78 -3.27 4.30
C GLY A 205 -0.92 -3.37 5.55
N THR A 206 -1.47 -2.92 6.68
CA THR A 206 -0.71 -2.81 7.95
C THR A 206 -0.69 -4.16 8.68
N PRO A 207 0.47 -4.75 9.02
CA PRO A 207 0.51 -5.89 9.92
C PRO A 207 0.12 -5.45 11.34
N LEU A 208 -0.76 -6.19 12.01
CA LEU A 208 -1.18 -5.89 13.39
C LEU A 208 -0.93 -7.06 14.33
N LEU A 209 -0.69 -6.74 15.59
CA LEU A 209 -0.71 -7.72 16.67
C LEU A 209 -2.15 -7.85 17.20
N VAL A 210 -2.76 -9.02 17.02
CA VAL A 210 -4.11 -9.36 17.52
C VAL A 210 -3.96 -10.63 18.34
N ASP A 211 -4.39 -10.60 19.61
CA ASP A 211 -4.29 -11.72 20.56
C ASP A 211 -2.90 -12.38 20.60
N GLY A 212 -1.86 -11.54 20.58
CA GLY A 212 -0.45 -12.00 20.64
C GLY A 212 0.08 -12.61 19.35
N ARG A 213 -0.65 -12.54 18.23
CA ARG A 213 -0.22 -13.02 16.91
C ARG A 213 -0.21 -11.90 15.89
N VAL A 214 0.77 -11.93 14.98
CA VAL A 214 0.81 -11.00 13.85
C VAL A 214 -0.21 -11.47 12.83
N ILE A 215 -1.09 -10.58 12.41
CA ILE A 215 -1.96 -10.75 11.26
C ILE A 215 -1.51 -9.77 10.20
N LEU A 216 -0.99 -10.29 9.10
CA LEU A 216 -0.60 -9.52 7.91
C LEU A 216 -1.76 -9.55 6.90
N PRO A 217 -2.37 -8.40 6.56
CA PRO A 217 -3.23 -8.33 5.39
C PRO A 217 -2.42 -8.64 4.13
N THR A 218 -2.87 -9.60 3.33
CA THR A 218 -2.27 -9.95 2.03
C THR A 218 -3.31 -9.87 0.93
N GLN A 219 -2.91 -9.84 -0.33
CA GLN A 219 -3.81 -9.73 -1.47
C GLN A 219 -4.10 -11.09 -2.10
N ASP A 220 -5.36 -11.39 -2.40
CA ASP A 220 -5.71 -12.44 -3.35
C ASP A 220 -5.59 -11.90 -4.79
N CYS A 221 -4.56 -12.36 -5.49
CA CYS A 221 -4.26 -12.00 -6.87
C CYS A 221 -4.63 -13.11 -7.87
N THR A 222 -5.44 -14.11 -7.50
CA THR A 222 -5.74 -15.26 -8.38
C THR A 222 -6.72 -14.93 -9.51
N GLY A 223 -7.81 -14.21 -9.22
CA GLY A 223 -8.80 -13.81 -10.22
C GLY A 223 -8.45 -12.48 -10.92
N THR A 224 -8.00 -11.50 -10.14
CA THR A 224 -7.54 -10.20 -10.62
C THR A 224 -6.52 -9.63 -9.64
N TYR A 225 -5.64 -8.74 -10.10
CA TYR A 225 -4.79 -7.97 -9.19
C TYR A 225 -5.64 -7.31 -8.09
N GLY A 226 -5.29 -7.56 -6.83
CA GLY A 226 -6.00 -7.02 -5.68
C GLY A 226 -7.50 -7.37 -5.65
N GLY A 227 -7.83 -8.66 -5.78
CA GLY A 227 -9.21 -9.13 -5.81
C GLY A 227 -9.89 -9.12 -4.45
N ALA A 228 -9.14 -9.44 -3.40
CA ALA A 228 -9.60 -9.47 -2.02
C ALA A 228 -8.40 -9.29 -1.08
N ILE A 229 -8.68 -9.02 0.19
CA ILE A 229 -7.72 -9.13 1.28
C ILE A 229 -7.82 -10.52 1.90
N VAL A 230 -6.70 -11.17 2.16
CA VAL A 230 -6.60 -12.42 2.91
C VAL A 230 -5.77 -12.16 4.15
N PRO A 231 -6.36 -12.27 5.36
CA PRO A 231 -5.60 -12.21 6.60
C PRO A 231 -4.62 -13.39 6.68
N LEU A 232 -3.32 -13.10 6.81
CA LEU A 232 -2.28 -14.10 7.00
C LEU A 232 -1.84 -14.06 8.47
N THR A 233 -2.31 -15.01 9.27
CA THR A 233 -1.95 -15.13 10.68
C THR A 233 -0.60 -15.83 10.80
N VAL A 234 0.41 -15.11 11.25
CA VAL A 234 1.75 -15.66 11.51
C VAL A 234 1.70 -16.51 12.79
N THR A 235 1.96 -17.79 12.64
CA THR A 235 1.89 -18.78 13.72
C THR A 235 3.22 -19.04 14.39
N ASP A 236 4.33 -18.77 13.68
CA ASP A 236 5.71 -18.83 14.15
C ASP A 236 6.51 -17.72 13.45
N LEU A 237 7.22 -16.89 14.23
CA LEU A 237 8.03 -15.78 13.74
C LEU A 237 9.32 -15.69 14.55
N ALA A 238 10.41 -16.17 13.95
CA ALA A 238 11.75 -16.07 14.49
C ALA A 238 12.73 -15.64 13.39
N THR A 239 13.97 -15.30 13.75
CA THR A 239 14.97 -14.84 12.77
C THR A 239 15.39 -15.94 11.79
N THR A 240 15.00 -17.18 12.07
CA THR A 240 15.32 -18.40 11.30
C THR A 240 14.11 -19.27 10.97
N HIS A 241 12.94 -18.98 11.55
CA HIS A 241 11.72 -19.76 11.36
C HIS A 241 10.54 -18.85 11.02
N PHE A 242 9.70 -19.32 10.10
CA PHE A 242 8.47 -18.65 9.73
C PHE A 242 7.40 -19.68 9.42
N ALA A 243 6.23 -19.51 10.01
CA ALA A 243 5.02 -20.24 9.63
C ALA A 243 3.82 -19.29 9.71
N ALA A 244 2.86 -19.47 8.80
CA ALA A 244 1.63 -18.69 8.79
C ALA A 244 0.47 -19.46 8.17
N GLN A 245 -0.74 -19.13 8.61
CA GLN A 245 -1.99 -19.68 8.12
C GLN A 245 -2.84 -18.56 7.50
N ALA A 246 -3.30 -18.79 6.26
CA ALA A 246 -4.22 -17.88 5.59
C ALA A 246 -5.65 -18.10 6.08
N GLY A 247 -6.37 -17.00 6.33
CA GLY A 247 -7.80 -16.98 6.64
C GLY A 247 -8.69 -16.95 5.39
N GLY A 248 -9.97 -16.61 5.61
CA GLY A 248 -10.93 -16.37 4.52
C GLY A 248 -10.71 -15.01 3.84
N PRO A 249 -11.11 -14.87 2.56
CA PRO A 249 -11.00 -13.60 1.86
C PRO A 249 -12.03 -12.58 2.37
N ILE A 250 -11.58 -11.36 2.61
CA ILE A 250 -12.37 -10.15 2.84
C ILE A 250 -12.51 -9.46 1.48
N VAL A 251 -13.74 -9.33 1.00
CA VAL A 251 -14.05 -8.74 -0.30
C VAL A 251 -14.65 -7.35 -0.13
N ALA A 252 -14.61 -6.53 -1.19
CA ALA A 252 -15.35 -5.27 -1.20
C ALA A 252 -16.84 -5.52 -1.01
N ALA A 253 -17.47 -4.76 -0.10
CA ALA A 253 -18.89 -4.90 0.17
C ALA A 253 -19.73 -4.55 -1.07
N SER A 254 -20.85 -5.26 -1.28
CA SER A 254 -21.73 -5.05 -2.44
C SER A 254 -22.28 -3.62 -2.53
N GLU A 255 -22.46 -2.99 -1.37
CA GLU A 255 -22.93 -1.64 -1.13
C GLU A 255 -21.93 -0.57 -1.62
N TRP A 256 -20.68 -0.96 -1.86
CA TRP A 256 -19.63 -0.09 -2.40
C TRP A 256 -19.70 0.05 -3.92
N ALA A 257 -20.74 -0.52 -4.56
CA ALA A 257 -20.98 -0.38 -5.98
C ALA A 257 -20.83 1.09 -6.43
N PRO A 258 -20.09 1.36 -7.52
CA PRO A 258 -19.60 0.38 -8.49
C PRO A 258 -18.18 -0.16 -8.20
N TYR A 259 -17.63 0.03 -6.99
CA TYR A 259 -16.28 -0.40 -6.61
C TYR A 259 -16.30 -1.75 -5.88
N THR A 260 -16.65 -2.81 -6.61
CA THR A 260 -16.80 -4.17 -6.06
C THR A 260 -15.86 -5.18 -6.70
N ASP A 261 -14.99 -4.75 -7.63
CA ASP A 261 -14.11 -5.66 -8.39
C ASP A 261 -12.81 -6.01 -7.64
N GLY A 262 -12.58 -5.41 -6.47
CA GLY A 262 -11.38 -5.62 -5.68
C GLY A 262 -11.30 -4.78 -4.42
N LEU A 263 -10.48 -5.27 -3.48
CA LEU A 263 -10.09 -4.64 -2.22
C LEU A 263 -8.64 -5.09 -2.00
N HIS A 264 -7.65 -4.18 -2.03
CA HIS A 264 -6.23 -4.60 -1.99
C HIS A 264 -5.41 -3.95 -0.89
N THR A 265 -5.98 -2.97 -0.19
CA THR A 265 -5.37 -2.37 0.99
C THR A 265 -6.33 -2.41 2.16
N LEU A 266 -5.83 -2.88 3.30
CA LEU A 266 -6.47 -2.83 4.61
C LEU A 266 -5.42 -2.35 5.63
N SER A 267 -5.48 -1.06 5.97
CA SER A 267 -4.46 -0.41 6.80
C SER A 267 -5.05 0.16 8.07
N ALA A 268 -4.33 -0.01 9.17
CA ALA A 268 -4.77 0.46 10.47
C ALA A 268 -4.42 1.94 10.65
N ALA A 269 -5.33 2.71 11.24
CA ALA A 269 -5.07 4.08 11.66
C ALA A 269 -5.84 4.37 12.95
N GLY A 270 -5.42 3.75 14.05
CA GLY A 270 -6.06 3.88 15.36
C GLY A 270 -7.51 3.37 15.34
N GLU A 271 -8.46 4.26 15.61
CA GLU A 271 -9.89 3.93 15.71
C GLU A 271 -10.59 3.73 14.36
N VAL A 272 -9.90 4.01 13.25
CA VAL A 272 -10.43 3.83 11.89
C VAL A 272 -9.57 2.86 11.08
N THR A 273 -10.16 2.31 10.04
CA THR A 273 -9.48 1.47 9.06
C THR A 273 -9.51 2.13 7.71
N LEU A 274 -8.38 2.10 7.02
CA LEU A 274 -8.23 2.65 5.69
C LEU A 274 -8.28 1.52 4.66
N VAL A 275 -9.10 1.71 3.64
CA VAL A 275 -9.29 0.74 2.56
C VAL A 275 -9.29 1.42 1.21
N ASP A 276 -9.08 0.64 0.17
CA ASP A 276 -9.44 1.04 -1.18
C ASP A 276 -10.30 -0.04 -1.85
N ALA A 277 -11.10 0.38 -2.81
CA ALA A 277 -11.94 -0.52 -3.57
C ALA A 277 -11.77 -0.27 -5.07
N LYS A 278 -11.84 -1.34 -5.87
CA LYS A 278 -11.60 -1.31 -7.31
C LYS A 278 -12.90 -1.34 -8.10
N ARG A 279 -12.92 -0.55 -9.17
CA ARG A 279 -13.81 -0.72 -10.31
C ARG A 279 -13.01 -0.94 -11.58
N ILE A 280 -13.37 -1.94 -12.37
CA ILE A 280 -12.80 -2.18 -13.69
C ILE A 280 -13.63 -1.41 -14.73
N SER A 281 -13.08 -0.31 -15.22
CA SER A 281 -13.67 0.46 -16.33
C SER A 281 -13.24 -0.12 -17.68
N ARG A 282 -14.20 -0.22 -18.61
CA ARG A 282 -13.95 -0.58 -20.01
C ARG A 282 -14.32 0.60 -20.91
N SER A 283 -13.33 1.34 -21.43
CA SER A 283 -13.58 2.55 -22.21
C SER A 283 -12.63 2.73 -23.41
N PRO A 284 -13.15 3.01 -24.62
CA PRO A 284 -12.31 3.35 -25.78
C PRO A 284 -11.46 4.61 -25.59
N ARG A 285 -11.87 5.53 -24.71
CA ARG A 285 -11.10 6.73 -24.35
C ARG A 285 -9.71 6.38 -23.82
N ARG A 286 -9.52 5.17 -23.30
CA ARG A 286 -8.20 4.66 -22.91
C ARG A 286 -7.23 4.60 -24.10
N ILE A 287 -7.70 4.17 -25.27
CA ILE A 287 -6.88 4.08 -26.48
C ILE A 287 -6.36 5.47 -26.87
N ALA A 288 -7.22 6.51 -26.82
CA ALA A 288 -6.82 7.88 -27.12
C ALA A 288 -5.72 8.39 -26.17
N ILE A 289 -5.83 8.10 -24.86
CA ILE A 289 -4.80 8.45 -23.87
C ILE A 289 -3.47 7.74 -24.17
N GLU A 290 -3.51 6.47 -24.57
CA GLU A 290 -2.31 5.73 -24.96
C GLU A 290 -1.63 6.32 -26.19
N LEU A 291 -2.40 6.66 -27.23
CA LEU A 291 -1.89 7.23 -28.47
C LEU A 291 -1.25 8.60 -28.23
N ASP A 292 -1.94 9.48 -27.50
CA ASP A 292 -1.44 10.82 -27.20
C ASP A 292 -0.14 10.77 -26.36
N ARG A 293 -0.06 9.84 -25.39
CA ARG A 293 1.15 9.62 -24.60
C ARG A 293 2.32 9.11 -25.44
N LEU A 294 2.07 8.17 -26.37
CA LEU A 294 3.10 7.69 -27.29
C LEU A 294 3.60 8.82 -28.20
N GLY A 295 2.69 9.67 -28.70
CA GLY A 295 3.02 10.87 -29.47
C GLY A 295 3.95 11.82 -28.71
N ARG A 296 3.60 12.16 -27.45
CA ARG A 296 4.43 13.02 -26.60
C ARG A 296 5.83 12.45 -26.33
N ARG A 297 5.96 11.12 -26.17
CA ARG A 297 7.26 10.46 -26.02
C ARG A 297 8.13 10.53 -27.27
N MET A 298 7.53 10.45 -28.46
CA MET A 298 8.27 10.54 -29.73
C MET A 298 8.76 11.97 -29.98
N VAL A 299 7.93 12.98 -29.72
CA VAL A 299 8.32 14.40 -29.83
C VAL A 299 9.43 14.75 -28.83
N GLY A 300 9.33 14.28 -27.58
CA GLY A 300 10.36 14.52 -26.56
C GLY A 300 11.71 13.84 -26.83
N ARG A 301 11.75 12.79 -27.65
CA ARG A 301 13.00 12.15 -28.10
C ARG A 301 13.63 12.82 -29.33
N GLY A 302 12.84 13.55 -30.12
CA GLY A 302 13.32 14.28 -31.30
C GLY A 302 13.93 15.66 -30.99
N ALA A 303 13.66 16.22 -29.81
CA ALA A 303 14.15 17.55 -29.40
C ALA A 303 15.45 17.51 -28.57
N GLY A 304 16.07 16.33 -28.41
CA GLY A 304 17.30 16.12 -27.63
C GLY A 304 18.37 15.32 -28.36
N GLY A 305 18.34 15.32 -29.70
CA GLY A 305 19.36 14.74 -30.57
C GLY A 305 20.24 15.82 -31.19
#